data_AF-A0A101IAZ1-F1
#
_entry.id   AF-A0A101IAZ1-F1
#
_cell.length_a   1.000
_cell.length_b   1.000
_cell.length_c   1.000
_cell.angle_alpha   90.00
_cell.angle_beta   90.00
_cell.angle_gamma   90.00
#
_symmetry.space_group_name_H-M   'P 1'
#
loop_
_entity.id
_entity.type
_entity.pdbx_description
1 polymer ?
#
loop_
_entity_poly.entity_id
_entity_poly.type
_entity_poly.pdbx_seq_one_letter_code
_entity_poly.pdbx_strand_id
1 'polypeptide(L)'
;MPLHLLVAYYVVDHAFVNNRKLAKMDDKKFWIHFIWVVLIFLAFTFDVFLSSPLGILLLILSVGLTVTVDMGRKRLSNPLIEVIAFFLLLFLTLLGRSFLVESFITVEFSWYLMGMLLVTVGVTYFLRGSILPEEATDSIGIAERMSIFIFILANHWTWVIISVLAGLAFRAVFSKDSKKEWIISPVAGIVISFLWQLLMRGFLA
;
A
#
# COMPACT_ATOMS: atom_id res chain seq x y z
N MET A 1 -7.94 11.40 10.47
CA MET A 1 -6.47 11.59 10.55
C MET A 1 -5.88 11.38 9.16
N PRO A 2 -5.07 12.29 8.60
CA PRO A 2 -4.44 12.08 7.29
C PRO A 2 -3.50 10.87 7.31
N LEU A 3 -3.37 10.16 6.19
CA LEU A 3 -2.49 8.98 6.05
C LEU A 3 -1.46 9.13 4.91
N HIS A 4 -1.26 10.34 4.39
CA HIS A 4 -0.49 10.63 3.18
C HIS A 4 0.91 10.00 3.15
N LEU A 5 1.69 10.09 4.23
CA LEU A 5 3.05 9.54 4.25
C LEU A 5 3.07 8.02 4.32
N LEU A 6 2.10 7.40 4.98
CA LEU A 6 1.93 5.95 4.96
C LEU A 6 1.53 5.49 3.56
N VAL A 7 0.58 6.17 2.92
CA VAL A 7 0.18 5.89 1.53
C VAL A 7 1.39 6.00 0.61
N ALA A 8 2.15 7.08 0.69
CA ALA A 8 3.36 7.28 -0.13
C ALA A 8 4.36 6.12 0.04
N TYR A 9 4.63 5.71 1.28
CA TYR A 9 5.52 4.60 1.58
C TYR A 9 5.03 3.27 0.99
N TYR A 10 3.78 2.89 1.22
CA TYR A 10 3.24 1.64 0.67
C TYR A 10 3.19 1.66 -0.86
N VAL A 11 2.91 2.81 -1.48
CA VAL A 11 2.97 2.95 -2.94
C VAL A 11 4.38 2.67 -3.46
N VAL A 12 5.40 3.31 -2.89
CA VAL A 12 6.78 3.17 -3.35
C VAL A 12 7.29 1.74 -3.16
N ASP A 13 7.12 1.17 -1.97
CA ASP A 13 7.80 -0.07 -1.59
C ASP A 13 7.02 -1.34 -1.90
N HIS A 14 5.71 -1.24 -2.13
CA HIS A 14 4.85 -2.40 -2.35
C HIS A 14 4.08 -2.37 -3.67
N ALA A 15 3.70 -1.19 -4.17
CA ALA A 15 2.97 -1.07 -5.44
C ALA A 15 3.91 -0.94 -6.64
N PHE A 16 4.93 -0.09 -6.57
CA PHE A 16 5.92 0.07 -7.65
C PHE A 16 6.99 -1.02 -7.62
N VAL A 17 7.33 -1.53 -6.44
CA VAL A 17 8.38 -2.53 -6.27
C VAL A 17 7.90 -3.66 -5.36
N ASN A 18 8.44 -4.86 -5.55
CA ASN A 18 8.34 -5.91 -4.54
C ASN A 18 9.45 -5.65 -3.49
N ASN A 19 9.08 -5.23 -2.29
CA ASN A 19 10.04 -4.97 -1.20
C ASN A 19 11.01 -6.14 -0.91
N ARG A 20 10.64 -7.40 -1.15
CA ARG A 20 11.56 -8.55 -1.04
C ARG A 20 12.61 -8.56 -2.15
N LYS A 21 12.32 -7.96 -3.31
CA LYS A 21 13.29 -7.76 -4.40
C LYS A 21 14.23 -6.59 -4.14
N LEU A 22 13.83 -5.56 -3.38
CA LEU A 22 14.70 -4.42 -3.06
C LEU A 22 16.03 -4.87 -2.43
N ALA A 23 15.99 -5.85 -1.53
CA ALA A 23 17.19 -6.42 -0.90
C ALA A 23 18.15 -7.12 -1.90
N LYS A 24 17.63 -7.56 -3.06
CA LYS A 24 18.38 -8.30 -4.10
C LYS A 24 18.60 -7.46 -5.37
N MET A 25 18.21 -6.19 -5.39
CA MET A 25 18.37 -5.33 -6.57
C MET A 25 19.84 -4.94 -6.78
N ASP A 26 20.21 -4.86 -8.05
CA ASP A 26 21.45 -4.21 -8.50
C ASP A 26 21.45 -2.72 -8.15
N ASP A 27 22.63 -2.17 -7.87
CA ASP A 27 22.80 -0.82 -7.33
C ASP A 27 22.25 0.24 -8.28
N LYS A 28 22.36 0.05 -9.61
CA LYS A 28 21.77 0.99 -10.59
C LYS A 28 20.25 1.08 -10.47
N LYS A 29 19.57 -0.07 -10.34
CA LYS A 29 18.10 -0.12 -10.17
C LYS A 29 17.68 0.45 -8.82
N PHE A 30 18.50 0.22 -7.80
CA PHE A 30 18.31 0.75 -6.47
C PHE A 30 18.41 2.29 -6.42
N TRP A 31 19.35 2.90 -7.16
CA TRP A 31 19.41 4.36 -7.28
C TRP A 31 18.20 4.96 -8.01
N ILE A 32 17.70 4.30 -9.05
CA ILE A 32 16.48 4.73 -9.74
C ILE A 32 15.26 4.66 -8.80
N HIS A 33 15.21 3.65 -7.92
CA HIS A 33 14.17 3.54 -6.88
C HIS A 33 14.12 4.78 -5.98
N PHE A 34 15.26 5.36 -5.60
CA PHE A 34 15.27 6.57 -4.77
C PHE A 34 14.68 7.80 -5.46
N ILE A 35 14.79 7.88 -6.79
CA ILE A 35 14.10 8.92 -7.56
C ILE A 35 12.58 8.71 -7.42
N TRP A 36 12.11 7.46 -7.50
CA TRP A 36 10.69 7.14 -7.27
C TRP A 36 10.23 7.45 -5.86
N VAL A 37 11.04 7.17 -4.82
CA VAL A 37 10.74 7.57 -3.44
C VAL A 37 10.44 9.07 -3.38
N VAL A 38 11.34 9.91 -3.90
CA VAL A 38 11.17 11.37 -3.88
C VAL A 38 9.91 11.80 -4.63
N LEU A 39 9.71 11.29 -5.85
CA LEU A 39 8.58 11.66 -6.69
C LEU A 39 7.23 11.29 -6.07
N ILE A 40 7.11 10.12 -5.45
CA ILE A 40 5.87 9.68 -4.82
C ILE A 40 5.57 10.48 -3.56
N PHE A 41 6.57 10.70 -2.69
CA PHE A 41 6.36 11.55 -1.51
C PHE A 41 5.93 12.96 -1.92
N LEU A 42 6.56 13.54 -2.94
CA LEU A 42 6.11 14.80 -3.53
C LEU A 42 4.67 14.70 -4.04
N ALA A 43 4.32 13.69 -4.83
CA ALA A 43 2.97 13.55 -5.37
C ALA A 43 1.87 13.56 -4.29
N PHE A 44 2.18 13.04 -3.10
CA PHE A 44 1.25 13.00 -1.98
C PHE A 44 1.28 14.22 -1.05
N THR A 45 2.28 15.10 -1.15
CA THR A 45 2.43 16.20 -0.16
C THR A 45 2.91 17.54 -0.74
N PHE A 46 3.14 17.67 -2.04
CA PHE A 46 3.83 18.85 -2.61
C PHE A 46 3.10 20.16 -2.31
N ASP A 47 1.77 20.13 -2.34
CA ASP A 47 0.89 21.29 -2.16
C ASP A 47 1.02 21.91 -0.78
N VAL A 48 1.13 21.06 0.26
CA VAL A 48 1.17 21.52 1.65
C VAL A 48 2.58 21.54 2.22
N PHE A 49 3.44 20.57 1.92
CA PHE A 49 4.76 20.48 2.53
C PHE A 49 5.75 21.47 1.91
N LEU A 50 5.67 21.78 0.61
CA LEU A 50 6.57 22.78 0.01
C LEU A 50 6.19 24.23 0.34
N SER A 51 5.03 24.45 0.97
CA SER A 51 4.53 25.78 1.31
C SER A 51 5.23 26.42 2.52
N SER A 52 5.93 25.63 3.35
CA SER A 52 6.54 26.12 4.59
C SER A 52 7.87 25.42 4.92
N PRO A 53 8.80 26.08 5.64
CA PRO A 53 10.06 25.47 6.06
C PRO A 53 9.90 24.20 6.90
N LEU A 54 8.89 24.17 7.79
CA LEU A 54 8.57 22.98 8.59
C LEU A 54 8.02 21.84 7.74
N GLY A 55 7.16 22.13 6.76
CA GLY A 55 6.68 21.15 5.80
C GLY A 55 7.82 20.55 4.97
N ILE A 56 8.75 21.38 4.50
CA ILE A 56 9.93 20.93 3.74
C ILE A 56 10.81 20.03 4.62
N LEU A 57 11.00 20.40 5.89
CA LEU A 57 11.74 19.55 6.85
C LEU A 57 11.06 18.19 7.02
N LEU A 58 9.74 18.15 7.22
CA LEU A 58 8.98 16.90 7.33
C LEU A 58 9.08 16.04 6.07
N LEU A 59 9.03 16.66 4.88
CA LEU A 59 9.22 15.96 3.62
C LEU A 59 10.61 15.31 3.54
N ILE A 60 11.66 16.08 3.80
CA ILE A 60 13.06 15.59 3.77
C ILE A 60 13.24 14.46 4.78
N LEU A 61 12.71 14.59 6.00
CA LEU A 61 12.76 13.54 7.01
C LEU A 61 12.03 12.28 6.57
N SER A 62 10.85 12.42 5.93
CA SER A 62 10.05 11.27 5.49
C SER A 62 10.71 10.50 4.34
N VAL A 63 11.27 11.24 3.36
CA VAL A 63 12.04 10.66 2.26
C VAL A 63 13.32 10.01 2.80
N GLY A 64 14.09 10.73 3.63
CA GLY A 64 15.33 10.23 4.22
C GLY A 64 15.11 8.99 5.08
N LEU A 65 14.02 8.95 5.84
CA LEU A 65 13.59 7.78 6.60
C LEU A 65 13.33 6.59 5.67
N THR A 66 12.55 6.78 4.61
CA THR A 66 12.21 5.71 3.65
C THR A 66 13.44 5.16 2.96
N VAL A 67 14.35 6.04 2.50
CA VAL A 67 15.64 5.64 1.92
C VAL A 67 16.48 4.85 2.94
N THR A 68 16.53 5.30 4.20
CA THR A 68 17.28 4.61 5.26
C THR A 68 16.69 3.22 5.54
N VAL A 69 15.36 3.13 5.57
CA VAL A 69 14.61 1.87 5.68
C VAL A 69 14.98 0.93 4.54
N ASP A 70 14.97 1.41 3.30
CA ASP A 70 15.30 0.61 2.12
C ASP A 70 16.75 0.13 2.12
N MET A 71 17.69 0.97 2.53
CA MET A 71 19.08 0.55 2.74
C MET A 71 19.19 -0.51 3.85
N GLY A 72 18.41 -0.36 4.92
CA GLY A 72 18.31 -1.32 6.02
C GLY A 72 17.82 -2.71 5.59
N ARG A 73 16.99 -2.80 4.53
CA ARG A 73 16.49 -4.07 3.98
C ARG A 73 17.59 -4.99 3.47
N LYS A 74 18.77 -4.46 3.13
CA LYS A 74 19.94 -5.27 2.76
C LYS A 74 20.54 -6.02 3.97
N ARG A 75 20.24 -5.62 5.21
CA ARG A 75 20.88 -6.14 6.43
C ARG A 75 19.92 -6.70 7.49
N LEU A 76 18.67 -6.23 7.51
CA LEU A 76 17.68 -6.61 8.52
C LEU A 76 16.50 -7.38 7.90
N SER A 77 15.77 -8.14 8.73
CA SER A 77 14.59 -8.87 8.27
C SER A 77 13.48 -7.91 7.82
N ASN A 78 12.88 -8.18 6.66
CA ASN A 78 11.79 -7.35 6.12
C ASN A 78 10.62 -7.09 7.12
N PRO A 79 10.11 -8.07 7.90
CA PRO A 79 8.98 -7.81 8.79
C PRO A 79 9.26 -6.75 9.87
N LEU A 80 10.44 -6.79 10.50
CA LEU A 80 10.83 -5.78 11.49
C LEU A 80 10.93 -4.38 10.87
N ILE A 81 11.48 -4.30 9.67
CA ILE A 81 11.60 -3.03 8.95
C ILE A 81 10.23 -2.45 8.62
N GLU A 82 9.28 -3.25 8.14
CA GLU A 82 7.92 -2.79 7.84
C GLU A 82 7.24 -2.19 9.08
N VAL A 83 7.39 -2.85 10.23
CA VAL A 83 6.82 -2.36 11.50
C VAL A 83 7.46 -1.04 11.91
N ILE A 84 8.79 -0.94 11.86
CA ILE A 84 9.52 0.28 12.19
C ILE A 84 9.12 1.43 11.26
N ALA A 85 9.12 1.18 9.95
CA ALA A 85 8.76 2.16 8.93
C ALA A 85 7.33 2.66 9.13
N PHE A 86 6.38 1.74 9.36
CA PHE A 86 4.99 2.07 9.64
C PHE A 86 4.86 3.03 10.83
N PHE A 87 5.45 2.70 11.99
CA PHE A 87 5.31 3.55 13.18
C PHE A 87 6.02 4.89 13.05
N LEU A 88 7.20 4.93 12.42
CA LEU A 88 7.94 6.18 12.22
C LEU A 88 7.24 7.11 11.23
N LEU A 89 6.70 6.58 10.13
CA LEU A 89 5.92 7.38 9.17
C LEU A 89 4.57 7.78 9.73
N LEU A 90 3.92 6.94 10.54
CA LEU A 90 2.72 7.32 11.28
C LEU A 90 3.01 8.48 12.23
N PHE A 91 4.13 8.44 12.94
CA PHE A 91 4.58 9.53 13.81
C PHE A 91 4.83 10.82 13.02
N LEU A 92 5.56 10.77 11.90
CA LEU A 92 5.76 11.94 11.02
C LEU A 92 4.44 12.48 10.46
N THR A 93 3.49 11.60 10.15
CA THR A 93 2.15 11.97 9.68
C THR A 93 1.39 12.74 10.77
N LEU A 94 1.51 12.32 12.03
CA LEU A 94 0.92 13.03 13.17
C LEU A 94 1.54 14.40 13.39
N LEU A 95 2.88 14.52 13.25
CA LEU A 95 3.57 15.82 13.33
C LEU A 95 3.15 16.76 12.18
N GLY A 96 2.98 16.21 10.97
CA GLY A 96 2.54 16.95 9.79
C GLY A 96 1.04 17.16 9.67
N ARG A 97 0.24 16.72 10.66
CA ARG A 97 -1.23 16.67 10.55
C ARG A 97 -1.85 18.01 10.19
N SER A 98 -1.41 19.10 10.82
CA SER A 98 -1.96 20.44 10.57
C SER A 98 -1.80 20.90 9.13
N PHE A 99 -0.74 20.45 8.45
CA PHE A 99 -0.53 20.71 7.02
C PHE A 99 -1.37 19.77 6.16
N LEU A 100 -1.35 18.47 6.46
CA LEU A 100 -1.96 17.44 5.63
C LEU A 100 -3.50 17.49 5.58
N VAL A 101 -4.16 18.12 6.56
CA VAL A 101 -5.62 18.33 6.51
C VAL A 101 -6.02 19.33 5.42
N GLU A 102 -5.15 20.29 5.10
CA GLU A 102 -5.39 21.32 4.08
C GLU A 102 -4.98 20.87 2.66
N SER A 103 -4.61 19.60 2.49
CA SER A 103 -4.14 19.07 1.21
C SER A 103 -5.28 18.84 0.23
N PHE A 104 -5.00 18.94 -1.07
CA PHE A 104 -5.94 18.52 -2.13
C PHE A 104 -6.28 17.03 -2.02
N ILE A 105 -5.38 16.21 -1.47
CA ILE A 105 -5.68 14.83 -1.09
C ILE A 105 -6.42 14.91 0.24
N THR A 106 -7.75 14.80 0.17
CA THR A 106 -8.57 14.87 1.37
C THR A 106 -8.25 13.71 2.32
N VAL A 107 -8.60 13.88 3.59
CA VAL A 107 -8.39 12.85 4.60
C VAL A 107 -9.10 11.56 4.19
N GLU A 108 -10.35 11.65 3.75
CA GLU A 108 -11.16 10.51 3.29
C GLU A 108 -10.49 9.79 2.12
N PHE A 109 -9.95 10.54 1.16
CA PHE A 109 -9.26 9.96 0.02
C PHE A 109 -7.95 9.27 0.43
N SER A 110 -7.19 9.85 1.36
CA SER A 110 -5.99 9.19 1.91
C SER A 110 -6.32 7.86 2.61
N TRP A 111 -7.45 7.79 3.33
CA TRP A 111 -7.95 6.54 3.93
C TRP A 111 -8.41 5.52 2.90
N TYR A 112 -9.08 5.98 1.84
CA TYR A 112 -9.48 5.15 0.73
C TYR A 112 -8.26 4.51 0.05
N LEU A 113 -7.22 5.30 -0.26
CA LEU A 113 -5.99 4.81 -0.87
C LEU A 113 -5.24 3.82 0.04
N MET A 114 -5.13 4.13 1.33
CA MET A 114 -4.48 3.22 2.28
C MET A 114 -5.20 1.86 2.35
N GLY A 115 -6.53 1.87 2.42
CA GLY A 115 -7.33 0.65 2.41
C GLY A 115 -7.13 -0.17 1.15
N MET A 116 -7.12 0.51 -0.01
CA MET A 116 -6.87 -0.14 -1.30
C MET A 116 -5.49 -0.80 -1.33
N LEU A 117 -4.44 -0.13 -0.86
CA LEU A 117 -3.08 -0.67 -0.79
C LEU A 117 -2.99 -1.88 0.14
N LEU A 118 -3.61 -1.81 1.32
CA LEU A 118 -3.63 -2.93 2.26
C LEU A 118 -4.31 -4.16 1.67
N VAL A 119 -5.47 -4.00 1.04
CA VAL A 119 -6.23 -5.10 0.43
C VAL A 119 -5.54 -5.69 -0.80
N THR A 120 -4.79 -4.88 -1.55
CA THR A 120 -4.12 -5.30 -2.77
C THR A 120 -2.71 -5.82 -2.48
N VAL A 121 -1.75 -4.91 -2.31
CA VAL A 121 -0.33 -5.20 -2.18
C VAL A 121 0.02 -5.67 -0.77
N GLY A 122 -0.71 -5.21 0.26
CA GLY A 122 -0.55 -5.70 1.63
C GLY A 122 -0.89 -7.19 1.75
N VAL A 123 -2.04 -7.62 1.23
CA VAL A 123 -2.39 -9.05 1.14
C VAL A 123 -1.32 -9.82 0.37
N THR A 124 -0.90 -9.32 -0.80
CA THR A 124 0.16 -9.96 -1.60
C THR A 124 1.44 -10.17 -0.78
N TYR A 125 1.85 -9.16 0.00
CA TYR A 125 3.04 -9.23 0.84
C TYR A 125 2.96 -10.37 1.87
N PHE A 126 1.81 -10.57 2.52
CA PHE A 126 1.60 -11.65 3.50
C PHE A 126 1.45 -13.03 2.87
N LEU A 127 0.89 -13.13 1.65
CA LEU A 127 0.76 -14.39 0.93
C LEU A 127 2.11 -14.88 0.34
N ARG A 128 3.08 -13.98 0.13
CA ARG A 128 4.42 -14.34 -0.39
C ARG A 128 5.20 -15.24 0.57
N GLY A 129 5.78 -16.30 0.01
CA GLY A 129 6.59 -17.29 0.73
C GLY A 129 5.78 -18.42 1.37
N SER A 130 4.45 -18.28 1.50
CA SER A 130 3.56 -19.31 2.03
C SER A 130 2.64 -19.88 0.95
N ILE A 131 1.98 -19.01 0.19
CA ILE A 131 0.99 -19.36 -0.83
C ILE A 131 1.48 -18.94 -2.22
N LEU A 132 2.04 -17.74 -2.31
CA LEU A 132 2.66 -17.20 -3.52
C LEU A 132 4.18 -17.43 -3.50
N PRO A 133 4.82 -17.71 -4.64
CA PRO A 133 6.27 -17.64 -4.76
C PRO A 133 6.78 -16.25 -4.38
N GLU A 134 7.96 -16.16 -3.75
CA GLU A 134 8.46 -14.88 -3.21
C GLU A 134 8.60 -13.76 -4.25
N GLU A 135 8.90 -14.14 -5.49
CA GLU A 135 9.16 -13.23 -6.60
C GLU A 135 7.97 -13.03 -7.54
N ALA A 136 6.85 -13.72 -7.28
CA ALA A 136 5.67 -13.68 -8.12
C ALA A 136 5.00 -12.29 -8.14
N THR A 137 4.52 -11.93 -9.32
CA THR A 137 3.64 -10.80 -9.55
C THR A 137 2.20 -11.28 -9.45
N ASP A 138 1.49 -10.88 -8.39
CA ASP A 138 0.08 -11.25 -8.15
C ASP A 138 -0.88 -10.26 -8.84
N SER A 139 -0.73 -10.08 -10.16
CA SER A 139 -1.53 -9.09 -10.89
C SER A 139 -3.03 -9.43 -10.89
N ILE A 140 -3.36 -10.73 -10.96
CA ILE A 140 -4.74 -11.22 -10.96
C ILE A 140 -5.39 -11.01 -9.60
N GLY A 141 -4.73 -11.45 -8.51
CA GLY A 141 -5.25 -11.27 -7.17
C GLY A 141 -5.34 -9.79 -6.77
N ILE A 142 -4.39 -8.95 -7.20
CA ILE A 142 -4.46 -7.50 -6.99
C ILE A 142 -5.71 -6.92 -7.67
N ALA A 143 -5.95 -7.22 -8.95
CA ALA A 143 -7.11 -6.69 -9.67
C ALA A 143 -8.45 -7.16 -9.07
N GLU A 144 -8.54 -8.44 -8.69
CA GLU A 144 -9.68 -9.03 -8.00
C GLU A 144 -9.97 -8.32 -6.66
N ARG A 145 -8.97 -8.26 -5.78
CA ARG A 145 -9.11 -7.65 -4.45
C ARG A 145 -9.38 -6.15 -4.52
N MET A 146 -8.80 -5.45 -5.49
CA MET A 146 -9.09 -4.04 -5.77
C MET A 146 -10.57 -3.84 -6.14
N SER A 147 -11.11 -4.68 -7.03
CA SER A 147 -12.52 -4.60 -7.44
C SER A 147 -13.45 -4.87 -6.26
N ILE A 148 -13.14 -5.90 -5.46
CA ILE A 148 -13.86 -6.21 -4.22
C ILE A 148 -13.85 -5.01 -3.26
N PHE A 149 -12.70 -4.37 -3.04
CA PHE A 149 -12.57 -3.21 -2.18
C PHE A 149 -13.46 -2.05 -2.62
N ILE A 150 -13.42 -1.70 -3.91
CA ILE A 150 -14.23 -0.63 -4.51
C ILE A 150 -15.72 -0.89 -4.25
N PHE A 151 -16.20 -2.09 -4.56
CA PHE A 151 -17.62 -2.41 -4.43
C PHE A 151 -18.08 -2.56 -2.99
N ILE A 152 -17.25 -3.05 -2.08
CA ILE A 152 -17.58 -3.09 -0.64
C ILE A 152 -17.70 -1.66 -0.10
N LEU A 153 -16.74 -0.78 -0.40
CA LEU A 153 -16.83 0.61 0.07
C LEU A 153 -18.07 1.33 -0.47
N ALA A 154 -18.48 1.01 -1.70
CA ALA A 154 -19.70 1.51 -2.31
C ALA A 154 -21.00 0.78 -1.86
N ASN A 155 -20.93 -0.16 -0.90
CA ASN A 155 -22.05 -1.00 -0.44
C ASN A 155 -22.74 -1.82 -1.54
N HIS A 156 -22.03 -2.15 -2.62
CA HIS A 156 -22.55 -2.84 -3.79
C HIS A 156 -22.22 -4.34 -3.76
N TRP A 157 -22.82 -5.08 -2.82
CA TRP A 157 -22.53 -6.50 -2.59
C TRP A 157 -22.77 -7.42 -3.80
N THR A 158 -23.74 -7.11 -4.65
CA THR A 158 -23.96 -7.86 -5.91
C THR A 158 -22.71 -7.80 -6.81
N TRP A 159 -22.08 -6.61 -6.90
CA TRP A 159 -20.86 -6.42 -7.69
C TRP A 159 -19.63 -7.06 -7.04
N VAL A 160 -19.62 -7.21 -5.71
CA VAL A 160 -18.60 -8.02 -5.00
C VAL A 160 -18.68 -9.48 -5.46
N ILE A 161 -19.89 -10.07 -5.47
CA ILE A 161 -20.09 -11.46 -5.91
C ILE A 161 -19.65 -11.61 -7.36
N ILE A 162 -20.05 -10.69 -8.25
CA ILE A 162 -19.64 -10.69 -9.66
C ILE A 162 -18.11 -10.63 -9.79
N SER A 163 -17.44 -9.79 -9.01
CA SER A 163 -15.97 -9.65 -9.05
C SER A 163 -15.27 -10.95 -8.65
N VAL A 164 -15.76 -11.63 -7.61
CA VAL A 164 -15.23 -12.94 -7.18
C VAL A 164 -15.44 -13.99 -8.26
N LEU A 165 -16.65 -14.07 -8.84
CA LEU A 165 -16.95 -15.03 -9.91
C LEU A 165 -16.10 -14.77 -11.16
N ALA A 166 -15.90 -13.50 -11.53
CA ALA A 166 -15.04 -13.11 -12.64
C ALA A 166 -13.57 -13.48 -12.39
N GLY A 167 -13.06 -13.23 -11.17
CA GLY A 167 -11.72 -13.62 -10.75
C GLY A 167 -11.51 -15.13 -10.82
N LEU A 168 -12.46 -15.92 -10.30
CA LEU A 168 -12.44 -17.38 -10.35
C LEU A 168 -12.52 -17.92 -11.79
N ALA A 169 -13.40 -17.38 -12.62
CA ALA A 169 -13.53 -17.75 -14.02
C ALA A 169 -12.24 -17.45 -14.80
N PHE A 170 -11.64 -16.28 -14.57
CA PHE A 170 -10.37 -15.92 -15.19
C PHE A 170 -9.24 -16.87 -14.77
N ARG A 171 -9.15 -17.19 -13.47
CA ARG A 171 -8.17 -18.15 -12.97
C ARG A 171 -8.37 -19.54 -13.57
N ALA A 172 -9.62 -19.98 -13.75
CA ALA A 172 -9.93 -21.28 -14.35
C ALA A 172 -9.50 -21.42 -15.81
N VAL A 173 -9.51 -20.32 -16.57
CA VAL A 173 -9.14 -20.32 -17.99
C VAL A 173 -7.66 -20.03 -18.21
N PHE A 174 -7.09 -19.09 -17.46
CA PHE A 174 -5.78 -18.51 -17.77
C PHE A 174 -4.69 -18.76 -16.72
N SER A 175 -5.05 -19.19 -15.51
CA SER A 175 -4.08 -19.31 -14.41
C SER A 175 -3.67 -20.75 -14.13
N LYS A 176 -2.39 -20.92 -13.79
CA LYS A 176 -1.81 -22.16 -13.24
C LYS A 176 -1.57 -22.07 -11.73
N ASP A 177 -2.17 -21.08 -11.07
CA ASP A 177 -1.95 -20.78 -9.66
C ASP A 177 -2.52 -21.90 -8.76
N SER A 178 -2.02 -21.94 -7.53
CA SER A 178 -2.48 -22.90 -6.53
C SER A 178 -3.96 -22.73 -6.22
N LYS A 179 -4.69 -23.84 -6.12
CA LYS A 179 -6.11 -23.85 -5.70
C LYS A 179 -6.34 -23.18 -4.33
N LYS A 180 -5.32 -23.10 -3.47
CA LYS A 180 -5.41 -22.37 -2.18
C LYS A 180 -5.56 -20.86 -2.39
N GLU A 181 -4.84 -20.30 -3.37
CA GLU A 181 -4.87 -18.88 -3.66
C GLU A 181 -6.24 -18.42 -4.17
N TRP A 182 -6.92 -19.28 -4.93
CA TRP A 182 -8.24 -19.00 -5.49
C TRP A 182 -9.31 -18.73 -4.42
N ILE A 183 -9.12 -19.26 -3.21
CA ILE A 183 -10.03 -19.06 -2.09
C ILE A 183 -9.50 -17.94 -1.20
N ILE A 184 -8.21 -17.99 -0.86
CA ILE A 184 -7.63 -17.08 0.13
C ILE A 184 -7.60 -15.64 -0.38
N SER A 185 -7.32 -15.42 -1.68
CA SER A 185 -7.30 -14.09 -2.28
C SER A 185 -8.64 -13.36 -2.16
N PRO A 186 -9.77 -13.89 -2.69
CA PRO A 186 -11.05 -13.20 -2.59
C PRO A 186 -11.56 -13.10 -1.15
N VAL A 187 -11.33 -14.12 -0.32
CA VAL A 187 -11.72 -14.08 1.11
C VAL A 187 -10.98 -12.97 1.84
N ALA A 188 -9.65 -12.85 1.66
CA ALA A 188 -8.88 -11.76 2.24
C ALA A 188 -9.35 -10.40 1.71
N GLY A 189 -9.64 -10.31 0.40
CA GLY A 189 -10.23 -9.13 -0.22
C GLY A 189 -11.52 -8.70 0.47
N ILE A 190 -12.47 -9.62 0.67
CA ILE A 190 -13.76 -9.31 1.31
C ILE A 190 -13.57 -8.92 2.78
N VAL A 191 -12.87 -9.75 3.55
CA VAL A 191 -12.73 -9.56 5.00
C VAL A 191 -12.02 -8.25 5.32
N ILE A 192 -10.87 -7.99 4.68
CA ILE A 192 -10.08 -6.78 4.97
C ILE A 192 -10.83 -5.54 4.47
N SER A 193 -11.45 -5.58 3.29
CA SER A 193 -12.23 -4.43 2.79
C SER A 193 -13.41 -4.10 3.68
N PHE A 194 -14.12 -5.11 4.18
CA PHE A 194 -15.26 -4.92 5.08
C PHE A 194 -14.81 -4.34 6.43
N LEU A 195 -13.75 -4.90 7.03
CA LEU A 195 -13.17 -4.35 8.26
C LEU A 195 -12.67 -2.92 8.06
N TRP A 196 -12.04 -2.63 6.92
CA TRP A 196 -11.58 -1.28 6.60
C TRP A 196 -12.74 -0.30 6.45
N GLN A 197 -13.85 -0.72 5.82
CA GLN A 197 -15.05 0.10 5.72
C GLN A 197 -15.60 0.47 7.10
N LEU A 198 -15.65 -0.49 8.02
CA LEU A 198 -16.09 -0.25 9.40
C LEU A 198 -15.16 0.72 10.12
N LEU A 199 -13.84 0.56 9.96
CA LEU A 199 -12.86 1.48 10.53
C LEU A 199 -13.02 2.90 9.95
N MET A 200 -13.13 3.03 8.63
CA MET A 200 -13.36 4.34 7.99
C MET A 200 -14.62 5.01 8.53
N ARG A 201 -15.73 4.26 8.66
CA ARG A 201 -16.96 4.81 9.25
C ARG A 201 -16.79 5.18 10.72
N GLY A 202 -15.99 4.46 11.50
CA GLY A 202 -15.75 4.79 12.90
C GLY A 202 -14.82 6.00 13.11
N PHE A 203 -13.88 6.25 12.20
CA PHE A 203 -12.90 7.32 12.31
C PHE A 203 -13.24 8.59 11.52
N LEU A 204 -14.14 8.50 10.55
CA LEU A 204 -14.54 9.61 9.66
C LEU A 204 -16.01 10.02 9.81
N ALA A 205 -16.82 9.30 10.59
CA ALA A 205 -18.15 9.77 11.01
C ALA A 205 -18.03 10.66 12.26
#